data_AF-A0A520HFT0-F1
#
_entry.id   AF-A0A520HFT0-F1
#
_cell.length_a   1.000
_cell.length_b   1.000
_cell.length_c   1.000
_cell.angle_alpha   90.00
_cell.angle_beta   90.00
_cell.angle_gamma   90.00
#
_symmetry.space_group_name_H-M   'P 1'
#
loop_
_entity.id
_entity.type
_entity.pdbx_description
1 polymer ?
#
loop_
_entity_poly.entity_id
_entity_poly.type
_entity_poly.pdbx_seq_one_letter_code
_entity_poly.pdbx_strand_id
1 'polypeptide(L)'
;MRLLSLDLERYGPFTGRRVEFRPDARLHVVLGPNEAGKSSALAAVTDLLFGIEARTAYAFLHEMPQLRIGAEIGSADGGRLAFRRRKGNRNTLVDADDAALPEAALAPFLGGLTREVFCRAFGLDANSLREGAKEMLLAEGELGASLFAAASGLRGYSDLQKSLEAESDRIYGPRKRQDRSFYQAFDRYDEARKAIRETGLRAGDWRELNEGIAAAGASLDAIKTERMRIAAEQARLARLRRVGPLIAEIDALAARDGAEPDLVEVPDAWVERLGEACAALRGRQAEAARIDAAADAARAAFAAVAVDAGLVGRAEEILEGFRGIDRFDKNGVDLPRIQGEADQFDAELARLAVRVGLPDVEALTRRQPSDAVRARVETLIRDGQEDAAAIARLERDLAAARTEHEGLLRDVAEGGTPVDPTPFRETLRPLAAIRGVIAAS
;
A
#
# COMPACT_ATOMS: atom_id res chain seq x y z
N MET A 1 -68.20 26.45 25.42
CA MET A 1 -68.62 26.24 26.82
C MET A 1 -69.28 27.50 27.37
N ARG A 2 -70.23 27.35 28.28
CA ARG A 2 -70.94 28.43 28.98
C ARG A 2 -71.00 28.15 30.49
N LEU A 3 -70.67 29.13 31.32
CA LEU A 3 -70.83 29.05 32.78
C LEU A 3 -72.30 29.33 33.15
N LEU A 4 -72.95 28.40 33.85
CA LEU A 4 -74.35 28.49 34.27
C LEU A 4 -74.48 28.94 35.73
N SER A 5 -73.61 28.45 36.61
CA SER A 5 -73.44 28.94 37.98
C SER A 5 -71.97 28.97 38.37
N LEU A 6 -71.63 29.78 39.38
CA LEU A 6 -70.34 29.79 40.05
C LEU A 6 -70.56 29.79 41.57
N ASP A 7 -70.08 28.75 42.23
CA ASP A 7 -70.17 28.52 43.66
C ASP A 7 -68.82 28.83 44.33
N LEU A 8 -68.72 29.99 44.95
CA LEU A 8 -67.55 30.44 45.72
C LEU A 8 -67.71 30.00 47.17
N GLU A 9 -67.54 28.70 47.43
CA GLU A 9 -67.75 28.10 48.74
C GLU A 9 -66.73 28.61 49.77
N ARG A 10 -65.43 28.46 49.49
CA ARG A 10 -64.33 28.97 50.33
C ARG A 10 -63.16 29.33 49.43
N TYR A 11 -63.09 30.59 48.97
CA TYR A 11 -62.04 31.02 48.06
C TYR A 11 -61.82 32.54 48.12
N GLY A 12 -60.57 32.97 48.35
CA GLY A 12 -60.24 34.39 48.48
C GLY A 12 -61.10 35.08 49.55
N PRO A 13 -61.82 36.16 49.22
CA PRO A 13 -62.67 36.87 50.17
C PRO A 13 -64.05 36.24 50.36
N PHE A 14 -64.39 35.15 49.66
CA PHE A 14 -65.74 34.61 49.61
C PHE A 14 -65.94 33.45 50.59
N THR A 15 -67.10 33.45 51.26
CA THR A 15 -67.57 32.36 52.14
C THR A 15 -69.02 32.06 51.77
N GLY A 16 -69.25 30.98 51.03
CA GLY A 16 -70.59 30.47 50.69
C GLY A 16 -71.36 31.37 49.73
N ARG A 17 -70.73 31.91 48.68
CA ARG A 17 -71.41 32.79 47.72
C ARG A 17 -71.67 32.09 46.39
N ARG A 18 -72.94 32.00 45.99
CA ARG A 18 -73.35 31.47 44.68
C ARG A 18 -73.73 32.61 43.74
N VAL A 19 -73.27 32.52 42.50
CA VAL A 19 -73.63 33.43 41.40
C VAL A 19 -74.29 32.61 40.31
N GLU A 20 -75.54 32.93 40.00
CA GLU A 20 -76.29 32.26 38.94
C GLU A 20 -76.33 33.13 37.69
N PHE A 21 -75.93 32.54 36.55
CA PHE A 21 -75.88 33.22 35.27
C PHE A 21 -77.15 32.93 34.48
N ARG A 22 -77.89 33.99 34.18
CA ARG A 22 -79.08 33.92 33.30
C ARG A 22 -78.76 33.22 31.98
N PRO A 23 -79.49 32.16 31.57
CA PRO A 23 -79.21 31.39 30.37
C PRO A 23 -79.51 32.15 29.07
N ASP A 24 -80.43 33.12 29.12
CA ASP A 24 -80.86 33.96 27.99
C ASP A 24 -79.92 35.15 27.73
N ALA A 25 -79.13 35.56 28.71
CA ALA A 25 -78.19 36.68 28.58
C ALA A 25 -76.94 36.29 27.76
N ARG A 26 -76.47 37.16 26.87
CA ARG A 26 -75.18 36.98 26.13
C ARG A 26 -74.01 37.69 26.81
N LEU A 27 -74.30 38.65 27.69
CA LEU A 27 -73.33 39.44 28.43
C LEU A 27 -73.79 39.57 29.88
N HIS A 28 -72.87 39.30 30.81
CA HIS A 28 -73.08 39.52 32.24
C HIS A 28 -72.06 40.56 32.71
N VAL A 29 -72.55 41.62 33.34
CA VAL A 29 -71.71 42.69 33.89
C VAL A 29 -71.73 42.58 35.41
N VAL A 30 -70.58 42.29 36.00
CA VAL A 30 -70.42 42.20 37.47
C VAL A 30 -69.94 43.55 37.99
N LEU A 31 -70.86 44.32 38.58
CA LEU A 31 -70.56 45.62 39.19
C LEU A 31 -70.37 45.47 40.70
N GLY A 32 -69.38 46.18 41.24
CA GLY A 32 -69.17 46.29 42.67
C GLY A 32 -68.07 47.29 42.99
N PRO A 33 -68.00 47.79 44.24
CA PRO A 33 -66.96 48.72 44.67
C PRO A 33 -65.56 48.10 44.52
N ASN A 34 -64.53 48.93 44.69
CA ASN A 34 -63.16 48.42 44.82
C ASN A 34 -63.10 47.41 45.98
N GLU A 35 -62.24 46.39 45.83
CA GLU A 35 -62.06 45.31 46.81
C GLU A 35 -63.27 44.37 47.01
N ALA A 36 -64.35 44.52 46.24
CA ALA A 36 -65.51 43.61 46.27
C ALA A 36 -65.24 42.18 45.78
N GLY A 37 -63.99 41.82 45.46
CA GLY A 37 -63.59 40.47 45.04
C GLY A 37 -63.73 40.16 43.55
N LYS A 38 -63.91 41.16 42.66
CA LYS A 38 -64.08 40.95 41.21
C LYS A 38 -62.92 40.18 40.57
N SER A 39 -61.68 40.60 40.81
CA SER A 39 -60.47 39.91 40.33
C SER A 39 -60.33 38.52 40.96
N SER A 40 -60.73 38.36 42.22
CA SER A 40 -60.73 37.06 42.89
C SER A 40 -61.75 36.09 42.29
N ALA A 41 -62.90 36.58 41.81
CA ALA A 41 -63.89 35.76 41.11
C ALA A 41 -63.37 35.31 39.73
N LEU A 42 -62.66 36.17 38.99
CA LEU A 42 -62.01 35.79 37.73
C LEU A 42 -60.94 34.72 37.95
N ALA A 43 -60.08 34.89 38.96
CA ALA A 43 -59.10 33.89 39.33
C ALA A 43 -59.75 32.57 39.78
N ALA A 44 -60.89 32.64 40.48
CA ALA A 44 -61.65 31.46 40.86
C ALA A 44 -62.13 30.66 39.64
N VAL A 45 -62.58 31.34 38.58
CA VAL A 45 -62.96 30.67 37.32
C VAL A 45 -61.75 29.99 36.68
N THR A 46 -60.60 30.66 36.62
CA THR A 46 -59.37 30.07 36.07
C THR A 46 -58.95 28.83 36.86
N ASP A 47 -58.89 28.92 38.19
CA ASP A 47 -58.47 27.82 39.05
C ASP A 47 -59.51 26.69 39.08
N LEU A 48 -60.78 27.01 38.92
CA LEU A 48 -61.86 26.03 38.75
C LEU A 48 -61.67 25.21 37.47
N LEU A 49 -61.28 25.84 36.36
CA LEU A 49 -61.11 25.14 35.07
C LEU A 49 -59.80 24.37 34.98
N PHE A 50 -58.70 24.89 35.54
CA PHE A 50 -57.35 24.34 35.32
C PHE A 50 -56.63 23.82 36.56
N GLY A 51 -57.21 23.96 37.76
CA GLY A 51 -56.56 23.57 39.01
C GLY A 51 -56.19 24.77 39.87
N ILE A 52 -56.39 24.63 41.19
CA ILE A 52 -55.87 25.61 42.17
C ILE A 52 -54.36 25.40 42.33
N GLU A 53 -53.57 26.41 41.98
CA GLU A 53 -52.11 26.35 42.00
C GLU A 53 -51.54 25.91 43.35
N ALA A 54 -50.36 25.27 43.32
CA ALA A 54 -49.65 24.85 44.53
C ALA A 54 -49.39 26.03 45.48
N ARG A 55 -49.06 27.20 44.92
CA ARG A 55 -48.93 28.48 45.62
C ARG A 55 -50.05 29.39 45.12
N THR A 56 -51.08 29.58 45.92
CA THR A 56 -52.20 30.48 45.59
C THR A 56 -52.20 31.69 46.52
N ALA A 57 -52.39 32.88 45.96
CA ALA A 57 -52.56 34.11 46.73
C ALA A 57 -53.96 34.25 47.35
N TYR A 58 -54.88 33.33 47.04
CA TYR A 58 -56.30 33.40 47.44
C TYR A 58 -56.65 32.58 48.69
N ALA A 59 -55.64 32.16 49.47
CA ALA A 59 -55.79 31.45 50.74
C ALA A 59 -55.68 32.37 51.99
N PHE A 60 -56.05 33.65 51.87
CA PHE A 60 -55.86 34.63 52.94
C PHE A 60 -56.96 34.63 54.01
N LEU A 61 -58.20 34.23 53.68
CA LEU A 61 -59.31 34.12 54.63
C LEU A 61 -59.56 32.68 55.07
N HIS A 62 -59.33 31.71 54.17
CA HIS A 62 -59.55 30.29 54.38
C HIS A 62 -58.24 29.53 54.22
N GLU A 63 -57.97 28.57 55.10
CA GLU A 63 -56.78 27.72 55.00
C GLU A 63 -56.77 26.91 53.69
N MET A 64 -55.59 26.67 53.13
CA MET A 64 -55.44 26.00 51.82
C MET A 64 -56.25 24.70 51.67
N PRO A 65 -56.29 23.77 52.65
CA PRO A 65 -57.06 22.53 52.51
C PRO A 65 -58.58 22.75 52.43
N GLN A 66 -59.06 23.89 52.92
CA GLN A 66 -60.48 24.24 52.94
C GLN A 66 -60.95 24.90 51.65
N LEU A 67 -60.03 25.24 50.73
CA LEU A 67 -60.40 25.93 49.50
C LEU A 67 -61.27 25.07 48.59
N ARG A 68 -62.43 25.61 48.22
CA ARG A 68 -63.47 24.95 47.42
C ARG A 68 -64.13 25.96 46.49
N ILE A 69 -64.24 25.60 45.22
CA ILE A 69 -64.91 26.37 44.16
C ILE A 69 -65.78 25.40 43.36
N GLY A 70 -67.00 25.77 43.01
CA GLY A 70 -67.89 24.97 42.18
C GLY A 70 -68.44 25.73 40.99
N ALA A 71 -68.95 25.01 40.01
CA ALA A 71 -69.77 25.56 38.94
C ALA A 71 -70.64 24.49 38.30
N GLU A 72 -71.68 24.96 37.63
CA GLU A 72 -72.33 24.23 36.55
C GLU A 72 -71.93 24.86 35.20
N ILE A 73 -71.48 24.04 34.24
CA ILE A 73 -71.14 24.46 32.88
C ILE A 73 -71.98 23.72 31.84
N GLY A 74 -72.24 24.38 30.72
CA GLY A 74 -72.94 23.84 29.56
C GLY A 74 -72.05 23.76 28.30
N SER A 75 -72.22 22.71 27.51
CA SER A 75 -71.68 22.60 26.15
C SER A 75 -72.67 23.12 25.10
N ALA A 76 -72.19 23.41 23.89
CA ALA A 76 -73.04 23.76 22.76
C ALA A 76 -73.99 22.61 22.37
N ASP A 77 -73.55 21.36 22.60
CA ASP A 77 -74.30 20.13 22.28
C ASP A 77 -75.32 19.75 23.37
N GLY A 78 -75.63 20.66 24.30
CA GLY A 78 -76.60 20.45 25.39
C GLY A 78 -76.07 19.74 26.63
N GLY A 79 -74.81 19.30 26.63
CA GLY A 79 -74.17 18.63 27.76
C GLY A 79 -74.09 19.49 29.04
N ARG A 80 -74.63 18.93 30.13
CA ARG A 80 -74.58 19.34 31.55
C ARG A 80 -73.34 18.91 32.33
N LEU A 81 -72.61 19.77 33.04
CA LEU A 81 -71.69 19.30 34.10
C LEU A 81 -71.69 20.22 35.31
N ALA A 82 -72.14 19.72 36.46
CA ALA A 82 -71.96 20.33 37.77
C ALA A 82 -70.77 19.69 38.48
N PHE A 83 -69.83 20.51 38.93
CA PHE A 83 -68.59 20.03 39.54
C PHE A 83 -68.02 21.03 40.54
N ARG A 84 -67.14 20.53 41.39
CA ARG A 84 -66.37 21.32 42.35
C ARG A 84 -64.90 20.98 42.25
N ARG A 85 -64.08 21.94 42.65
CA ARG A 85 -62.64 21.83 42.69
C ARG A 85 -62.13 22.19 44.07
N ARG A 86 -61.42 21.24 44.67
CA ARG A 86 -60.76 21.37 45.97
C ARG A 86 -59.26 21.54 45.81
N LYS A 87 -58.62 22.18 46.79
CA LYS A 87 -57.16 22.20 46.84
C LYS A 87 -56.60 20.79 47.09
N GLY A 88 -55.68 20.37 46.23
CA GLY A 88 -54.95 19.12 46.38
C GLY A 88 -54.00 18.90 45.20
N ASN A 89 -53.31 17.76 45.19
CA ASN A 89 -52.39 17.37 44.11
C ASN A 89 -52.96 16.24 43.23
N ARG A 90 -53.95 15.49 43.71
CA ARG A 90 -54.63 14.40 43.00
C ARG A 90 -56.12 14.44 43.30
N ASN A 91 -56.95 14.06 42.33
CA ASN A 91 -58.42 13.96 42.47
C ASN A 91 -59.01 15.25 43.08
N THR A 92 -58.66 16.38 42.48
CA THR A 92 -59.08 17.73 42.91
C THR A 92 -60.43 18.12 42.34
N LEU A 93 -60.81 17.55 41.20
CA LEU A 93 -62.13 17.68 40.60
C LEU A 93 -63.08 16.65 41.23
N VAL A 94 -64.23 17.11 41.72
CA VAL A 94 -65.25 16.28 42.37
C VAL A 94 -66.65 16.67 41.91
N ASP A 95 -67.63 15.78 42.07
CA ASP A 95 -69.03 16.06 41.78
C ASP A 95 -69.80 16.65 42.99
N ALA A 96 -71.13 16.66 42.89
CA ALA A 96 -72.02 17.14 43.96
C ALA A 96 -71.93 16.30 45.24
N ASP A 97 -71.64 14.99 45.12
CA ASP A 97 -71.55 14.04 46.24
C ASP A 97 -70.10 13.87 46.75
N ASP A 98 -69.18 14.76 46.34
CA ASP A 98 -67.75 14.75 46.65
C ASP A 98 -66.98 13.53 46.08
N ALA A 99 -67.56 12.82 45.10
CA ALA A 99 -66.87 11.74 44.38
C ALA A 99 -65.90 12.32 43.33
N ALA A 100 -64.73 11.69 43.16
CA ALA A 100 -63.68 12.19 42.27
C ALA A 100 -64.05 12.05 40.79
N LEU A 101 -63.94 13.14 40.04
CA LEU A 101 -64.09 13.18 38.60
C LEU A 101 -62.72 13.12 37.90
N PRO A 102 -62.57 12.41 36.77
CA PRO A 102 -61.38 12.49 35.95
C PRO A 102 -61.17 13.91 35.41
N GLU A 103 -59.94 14.40 35.36
CA GLU A 103 -59.61 15.70 34.73
C GLU A 103 -60.10 15.79 33.27
N ALA A 104 -60.12 14.65 32.57
CA ALA A 104 -60.65 14.54 31.21
C ALA A 104 -62.15 14.89 31.09
N ALA A 105 -62.91 14.92 32.20
CA ALA A 105 -64.32 15.32 32.20
C ALA A 105 -64.53 16.76 31.72
N LEU A 106 -63.53 17.64 31.89
CA LEU A 106 -63.57 19.02 31.39
C LEU A 106 -63.15 19.15 29.92
N ALA A 107 -62.50 18.14 29.33
CA ALA A 107 -61.95 18.21 27.98
C ALA A 107 -63.00 18.52 26.89
N PRO A 108 -64.22 17.92 26.89
CA PRO A 108 -65.27 18.24 25.92
C PRO A 108 -65.75 19.69 25.98
N PHE A 109 -65.58 20.35 27.14
CA PHE A 109 -66.01 21.73 27.34
C PHE A 109 -64.90 22.74 27.00
N LEU A 110 -63.65 22.37 27.23
CA LEU A 110 -62.48 23.25 27.05
C LEU A 110 -61.81 23.12 25.68
N GLY A 111 -62.05 22.05 24.92
CA GLY A 111 -61.54 21.90 23.55
C GLY A 111 -60.01 21.92 23.44
N GLY A 112 -59.30 21.47 24.48
CA GLY A 112 -57.82 21.43 24.50
C GLY A 112 -57.15 22.76 24.89
N LEU A 113 -57.91 23.76 25.35
CA LEU A 113 -57.33 24.99 25.91
C LEU A 113 -56.44 24.70 27.11
N THR A 114 -55.26 25.32 27.16
CA THR A 114 -54.41 25.33 28.37
C THR A 114 -54.74 26.54 29.24
N ARG A 115 -54.28 26.51 30.51
CA ARG A 115 -54.44 27.63 31.45
C ARG A 115 -53.84 28.92 30.91
N GLU A 116 -52.65 28.84 30.31
CA GLU A 116 -51.93 29.97 29.74
C GLU A 116 -52.71 30.59 28.58
N VAL A 117 -53.26 29.77 27.69
CA VAL A 117 -54.08 30.24 26.56
C VAL A 117 -55.36 30.89 27.09
N PHE A 118 -56.00 30.29 28.10
CA PHE A 118 -57.19 30.86 28.72
C PHE A 118 -56.92 32.26 29.31
N CYS A 119 -55.87 32.43 30.13
CA CYS A 119 -55.53 33.71 30.74
C CYS A 119 -55.15 34.79 29.70
N ARG A 120 -54.55 34.39 28.58
CA ARG A 120 -54.15 35.33 27.51
C ARG A 120 -55.28 35.75 26.58
N ALA A 121 -56.28 34.90 26.37
CA ALA A 121 -57.33 35.14 25.38
C ALA A 121 -58.73 35.38 25.96
N PHE A 122 -59.05 34.77 27.11
CA PHE A 122 -60.42 34.74 27.65
C PHE A 122 -60.53 35.28 29.09
N GLY A 123 -59.51 35.06 29.93
CA GLY A 123 -59.44 35.48 31.34
C GLY A 123 -58.63 36.75 31.55
N LEU A 124 -58.91 37.80 30.76
CA LEU A 124 -58.13 39.03 30.75
C LEU A 124 -58.28 39.84 32.05
N ASP A 125 -57.17 40.11 32.73
CA ASP A 125 -57.12 41.00 33.88
C ASP A 125 -56.41 42.32 33.54
N ALA A 126 -56.45 43.28 34.46
CA ALA A 126 -55.87 44.60 34.22
C ALA A 126 -54.35 44.57 34.00
N ASN A 127 -53.65 43.56 34.54
CA ASN A 127 -52.22 43.41 34.34
C ASN A 127 -51.92 42.75 33.00
N SER A 128 -52.62 41.67 32.64
CA SER A 128 -52.46 40.98 31.36
C SER A 128 -52.79 41.89 30.16
N LEU A 129 -53.78 42.77 30.31
CA LEU A 129 -54.08 43.80 29.31
C LEU A 129 -52.95 44.82 29.14
N ARG A 130 -52.30 45.23 30.24
CA ARG A 130 -51.15 46.16 30.21
C ARG A 130 -49.90 45.50 29.64
N GLU A 131 -49.64 44.24 29.97
CA GLU A 131 -48.52 43.46 29.43
C GLU A 131 -48.72 43.21 27.93
N GLY A 132 -49.91 42.78 27.51
CA GLY A 132 -50.24 42.60 26.10
C GLY A 132 -50.13 43.90 25.29
N ALA A 133 -50.52 45.05 25.86
CA ALA A 133 -50.33 46.34 25.21
C ALA A 133 -48.85 46.73 25.05
N LYS A 134 -48.00 46.42 26.04
CA LYS A 134 -46.55 46.65 25.96
C LYS A 134 -45.88 45.76 24.92
N GLU A 135 -46.24 44.48 24.86
CA GLU A 135 -45.73 43.55 23.84
C GLU A 135 -46.13 43.97 22.43
N MET A 136 -47.35 44.47 22.26
CA MET A 136 -47.85 44.96 20.97
C MET A 136 -47.13 46.23 20.49
N LEU A 137 -46.71 47.11 21.40
CA LEU A 137 -45.93 48.32 21.06
C LEU A 137 -44.47 48.02 20.70
N LEU A 138 -43.93 46.87 21.10
CA LEU A 138 -42.53 46.49 20.87
C LEU A 138 -42.28 45.79 19.53
N ALA A 139 -43.34 45.36 18.82
CA ALA A 139 -43.22 44.58 17.60
C ALA A 139 -43.86 45.30 16.41
N GLU A 140 -43.03 45.84 15.51
CA GLU A 140 -43.44 46.46 14.25
C GLU A 140 -44.09 45.44 13.29
N GLY A 141 -45.38 45.19 13.46
CA GLY A 141 -46.27 44.74 12.39
C GLY A 141 -46.39 43.23 12.11
N GLU A 142 -45.42 42.39 12.44
CA GLU A 142 -45.51 40.94 12.11
C GLU A 142 -46.10 40.04 13.20
N LEU A 143 -46.32 40.57 14.41
CA LEU A 143 -46.74 39.74 15.55
C LEU A 143 -48.25 39.62 15.76
N GLY A 144 -49.09 40.41 15.08
CA GLY A 144 -50.54 40.18 15.08
C GLY A 144 -50.90 38.79 14.55
N ALA A 145 -50.23 38.36 13.48
CA ALA A 145 -50.36 37.01 12.95
C ALA A 145 -49.68 35.95 13.83
N SER A 146 -48.52 36.27 14.43
CA SER A 146 -47.75 35.33 15.25
C SER A 146 -48.35 35.07 16.64
N LEU A 147 -49.07 36.04 17.23
CA LEU A 147 -49.83 35.86 18.48
C LEU A 147 -51.05 34.95 18.26
N PHE A 148 -51.76 35.12 17.12
CA PHE A 148 -52.82 34.21 16.70
C PHE A 148 -52.30 32.84 16.24
N ALA A 149 -51.12 32.77 15.61
CA ALA A 149 -50.48 31.52 15.20
C ALA A 149 -49.95 30.69 16.38
N ALA A 150 -49.43 31.35 17.42
CA ALA A 150 -49.04 30.70 18.67
C ALA A 150 -50.26 30.15 19.44
N ALA A 151 -51.43 30.80 19.32
CA ALA A 151 -52.68 30.33 19.90
C ALA A 151 -53.39 29.23 19.08
N SER A 152 -53.03 29.02 17.80
CA SER A 152 -53.66 28.07 16.88
C SER A 152 -52.79 26.89 16.44
N GLY A 153 -51.53 26.81 16.92
CA GLY A 153 -50.61 25.71 16.58
C GLY A 153 -49.91 25.84 15.22
N LEU A 154 -49.97 27.00 14.56
CA LEU A 154 -49.50 27.20 13.18
C LEU A 154 -47.99 27.49 13.03
N ARG A 155 -47.21 27.54 14.11
CA ARG A 155 -45.74 27.76 14.04
C ARG A 155 -45.01 26.76 13.14
N GLY A 156 -45.42 25.49 13.15
CA GLY A 156 -44.77 24.45 12.34
C GLY A 156 -44.80 24.71 10.83
N TYR A 157 -45.82 25.41 10.33
CA TYR A 157 -45.94 25.72 8.90
C TYR A 157 -44.96 26.80 8.44
N SER A 158 -44.65 27.79 9.29
CA SER A 158 -43.66 28.82 8.96
C SER A 158 -42.24 28.25 8.95
N ASP A 159 -41.92 27.37 9.89
CA ASP A 159 -40.62 26.69 9.91
C ASP A 159 -40.47 25.74 8.71
N LEU A 160 -41.54 25.03 8.34
CA LEU A 160 -41.57 24.21 7.13
C LEU A 160 -41.35 25.04 5.86
N GLN A 161 -42.04 26.18 5.72
CA GLN A 161 -41.87 27.08 4.58
C GLN A 161 -40.41 27.55 4.46
N LYS A 162 -39.81 28.04 5.55
CA LYS A 162 -38.40 28.46 5.56
C LYS A 162 -37.45 27.32 5.17
N SER A 163 -37.74 26.10 5.61
CA SER A 163 -36.92 24.94 5.27
C SER A 163 -36.98 24.60 3.78
N LEU A 164 -38.18 24.66 3.18
CA LEU A 164 -38.38 24.45 1.74
C LEU A 164 -37.74 25.55 0.90
N GLU A 165 -37.81 26.82 1.33
CA GLU A 165 -37.14 27.93 0.66
C GLU A 165 -35.62 27.75 0.70
N ALA A 166 -35.05 27.35 1.83
CA ALA A 166 -33.63 27.07 1.97
C ALA A 166 -33.17 25.86 1.13
N GLU A 167 -33.99 24.81 1.04
CA GLU A 167 -33.71 23.66 0.19
C GLU A 167 -33.75 24.05 -1.30
N SER A 168 -34.77 24.78 -1.72
CA SER A 168 -34.89 25.29 -3.09
C SER A 168 -33.68 26.15 -3.46
N ASP A 169 -33.24 27.06 -2.58
CA ASP A 169 -32.10 27.94 -2.87
C ASP A 169 -30.77 27.18 -3.00
N ARG A 170 -30.62 26.04 -2.31
CA ARG A 170 -29.47 25.13 -2.48
C ARG A 170 -29.51 24.36 -3.79
N ILE A 171 -30.68 24.14 -4.37
CA ILE A 171 -30.81 23.45 -5.66
C ILE A 171 -30.55 24.44 -6.79
N TYR A 172 -31.29 25.54 -6.80
CA TYR A 172 -31.28 26.49 -7.90
C TYR A 172 -31.67 27.89 -7.45
N GLY A 173 -31.11 28.89 -8.12
CA GLY A 173 -31.66 30.23 -8.11
C GLY A 173 -31.09 31.07 -9.24
N PRO A 174 -31.63 32.28 -9.47
CA PRO A 174 -31.40 33.05 -10.69
C PRO A 174 -29.93 33.45 -10.91
N ARG A 175 -29.18 33.61 -9.82
CA ARG A 175 -27.75 33.92 -9.85
C ARG A 175 -26.95 32.63 -9.72
N LYS A 176 -25.96 32.44 -10.59
CA LYS A 176 -25.02 31.33 -10.49
C LYS A 176 -24.24 31.42 -9.17
N ARG A 177 -24.24 30.33 -8.42
CA ARG A 177 -23.39 30.14 -7.23
C ARG A 177 -22.87 28.71 -7.19
N GLN A 178 -21.67 28.54 -6.64
CA GLN A 178 -20.94 27.26 -6.64
C GLN A 178 -21.50 26.25 -5.64
N ASP A 179 -22.16 26.71 -4.58
CA ASP A 179 -22.83 25.90 -3.56
C ASP A 179 -24.12 25.24 -4.06
N ARG A 180 -24.63 25.67 -5.22
CA ARG A 180 -25.89 25.15 -5.79
C ARG A 180 -25.68 23.90 -6.64
N SER A 181 -26.46 22.86 -6.34
CA SER A 181 -26.29 21.54 -6.97
C SER A 181 -26.56 21.55 -8.48
N PHE A 182 -27.51 22.34 -8.97
CA PHE A 182 -27.79 22.46 -10.40
C PHE A 182 -26.57 22.93 -11.20
N TYR A 183 -25.89 23.99 -10.73
CA TYR A 183 -24.74 24.55 -11.44
C TYR A 183 -23.52 23.63 -11.39
N GLN A 184 -23.30 22.92 -10.28
CA GLN A 184 -22.26 21.89 -10.22
C GLN A 184 -22.52 20.76 -11.24
N ALA A 185 -23.77 20.30 -11.36
CA ALA A 185 -24.13 19.28 -12.34
C ALA A 185 -24.01 19.79 -13.77
N PHE A 186 -24.42 21.04 -14.02
CA PHE A 186 -24.32 21.69 -15.33
C PHE A 186 -22.86 21.85 -15.77
N ASP A 187 -21.98 22.31 -14.88
CA ASP A 187 -20.56 22.48 -15.17
C ASP A 187 -19.91 21.13 -15.49
N ARG A 188 -20.20 20.08 -14.70
CA ARG A 188 -19.76 18.70 -14.99
C ARG A 188 -20.25 18.19 -16.35
N TYR A 189 -21.50 18.48 -16.70
CA TYR A 189 -22.07 18.10 -18.00
C TYR A 189 -21.35 18.81 -19.15
N ASP A 190 -21.09 20.11 -19.05
CA ASP A 190 -20.44 20.86 -20.12
C ASP A 190 -18.97 20.46 -20.28
N GLU A 191 -18.27 20.20 -19.17
CA GLU A 191 -16.92 19.61 -19.17
C GLU A 191 -16.90 18.25 -19.87
N ALA A 192 -17.80 17.33 -19.51
CA ALA A 192 -17.89 16.02 -20.15
C ALA A 192 -18.22 16.14 -21.64
N ARG A 193 -19.13 17.05 -22.02
CA ARG A 193 -19.49 17.32 -23.42
C ARG A 193 -18.32 17.90 -24.20
N LYS A 194 -17.51 18.77 -23.59
CA LYS A 194 -16.28 19.31 -24.19
C LYS A 194 -15.24 18.20 -24.37
N ALA A 195 -15.01 17.38 -23.34
CA ALA A 195 -14.10 16.25 -23.41
C ALA A 195 -14.48 15.29 -24.55
N ILE A 196 -15.76 14.91 -24.69
CA ILE A 196 -16.24 14.05 -25.79
C ILE A 196 -15.95 14.68 -27.16
N ARG A 197 -16.12 16.00 -27.32
CA ARG A 197 -15.83 16.68 -28.58
C ARG A 197 -14.34 16.78 -28.90
N GLU A 198 -13.49 16.91 -27.88
CA GLU A 198 -12.04 17.07 -28.03
C GLU A 198 -11.32 15.73 -28.19
N THR A 199 -11.76 14.69 -27.48
CA THR A 199 -11.17 13.34 -27.54
C THR A 199 -11.85 12.43 -28.56
N GLY A 200 -13.06 12.78 -29.01
CA GLY A 200 -13.78 12.01 -30.02
C GLY A 200 -13.17 12.20 -31.40
N LEU A 201 -12.66 11.12 -31.99
CA LEU A 201 -12.27 11.10 -33.39
C LEU A 201 -13.54 11.24 -34.25
N ARG A 202 -13.63 12.32 -35.02
CA ARG A 202 -14.79 12.55 -35.89
C ARG A 202 -14.76 11.54 -37.03
N ALA A 203 -15.94 11.10 -37.46
CA ALA A 203 -16.06 10.18 -38.58
C ALA A 203 -15.46 10.73 -39.89
N GLY A 204 -15.36 12.06 -40.03
CA GLY A 204 -14.65 12.73 -41.12
C GLY A 204 -13.15 12.48 -41.06
N ASP A 205 -12.53 12.89 -39.96
CA ASP A 205 -11.09 12.74 -39.71
C ASP A 205 -10.63 11.28 -39.81
N TRP A 206 -11.42 10.33 -39.28
CA TRP A 206 -11.13 8.89 -39.41
C TRP A 206 -11.15 8.41 -40.86
N ARG A 207 -12.09 8.90 -41.67
CA ARG A 207 -12.20 8.54 -43.08
C ARG A 207 -11.03 9.12 -43.88
N GLU A 208 -10.70 10.38 -43.66
CA GLU A 208 -9.56 11.05 -44.30
C GLU A 208 -8.23 10.36 -43.95
N LEU A 209 -8.02 10.00 -42.68
CA LEU A 209 -6.84 9.24 -42.26
C LEU A 209 -6.75 7.88 -42.95
N ASN A 210 -7.86 7.15 -43.05
CA ASN A 210 -7.86 5.85 -43.73
C ASN A 210 -7.66 5.96 -45.24
N GLU A 211 -8.24 6.97 -45.89
CA GLU A 211 -7.98 7.26 -47.30
C GLU A 211 -6.50 7.62 -47.52
N GLY A 212 -5.91 8.40 -46.62
CA GLY A 212 -4.48 8.70 -46.63
C GLY A 212 -3.60 7.47 -46.47
N ILE A 213 -3.94 6.56 -45.54
CA ILE A 213 -3.24 5.28 -45.36
C ILE A 213 -3.33 4.43 -46.63
N ALA A 214 -4.52 4.32 -47.23
CA ALA A 214 -4.73 3.54 -48.44
C ALA A 214 -3.92 4.12 -49.62
N ALA A 215 -3.92 5.44 -49.80
CA ALA A 215 -3.15 6.12 -50.83
C ALA A 215 -1.63 5.95 -50.64
N ALA A 216 -1.14 6.10 -49.41
CA ALA A 216 0.27 5.88 -49.08
C ALA A 216 0.68 4.42 -49.29
N GLY A 217 -0.18 3.47 -48.94
CA GLY A 217 0.02 2.03 -49.19
C GLY A 217 0.15 1.72 -50.69
N ALA A 218 -0.77 2.24 -51.50
CA ALA A 218 -0.72 2.08 -52.95
C ALA A 218 0.56 2.69 -53.56
N SER A 219 0.98 3.86 -53.09
CA SER A 219 2.23 4.49 -53.52
C SER A 219 3.46 3.65 -53.15
N LEU A 220 3.50 3.10 -51.94
CA LEU A 220 4.57 2.24 -51.48
C LEU A 220 4.70 0.98 -52.34
N ASP A 221 3.59 0.34 -52.67
CA ASP A 221 3.60 -0.89 -53.47
C ASP A 221 4.01 -0.63 -54.93
N ALA A 222 3.61 0.51 -55.50
CA ALA A 222 4.09 0.95 -56.80
C ALA A 222 5.62 1.18 -56.80
N ILE A 223 6.14 1.87 -55.78
CA ILE A 223 7.59 2.13 -55.64
C ILE A 223 8.37 0.82 -55.45
N LYS A 224 7.86 -0.12 -54.63
CA LYS A 224 8.50 -1.44 -54.45
C LYS A 224 8.58 -2.21 -55.77
N THR A 225 7.48 -2.23 -56.52
CA THR A 225 7.40 -2.91 -57.81
C THR A 225 8.43 -2.33 -58.79
N GLU A 226 8.50 -1.01 -58.88
CA GLU A 226 9.46 -0.34 -59.74
C GLU A 226 10.91 -0.57 -59.31
N ARG A 227 11.18 -0.58 -57.99
CA ARG A 227 12.51 -0.89 -57.46
C ARG A 227 12.94 -2.31 -57.79
N MET A 228 12.05 -3.29 -57.70
CA MET A 228 12.33 -4.67 -58.10
C MET A 228 12.65 -4.77 -59.60
N ARG A 229 11.86 -4.08 -60.44
CA ARG A 229 12.09 -4.03 -61.90
C ARG A 229 13.46 -3.45 -62.23
N ILE A 230 13.81 -2.31 -61.62
CA ILE A 230 15.11 -1.65 -61.82
C ILE A 230 16.25 -2.54 -61.33
N ALA A 231 16.13 -3.18 -60.16
CA ALA A 231 17.16 -4.08 -59.64
C ALA A 231 17.41 -5.29 -60.55
N ALA A 232 16.34 -5.88 -61.10
CA ALA A 232 16.45 -6.98 -62.06
C ALA A 232 17.18 -6.54 -63.34
N GLU A 233 16.87 -5.34 -63.86
CA GLU A 233 17.55 -4.81 -65.04
C GLU A 233 19.01 -4.45 -64.75
N GLN A 234 19.31 -3.87 -63.60
CA GLN A 234 20.70 -3.63 -63.17
C GLN A 234 21.49 -4.93 -63.07
N ALA A 235 20.92 -5.99 -62.49
CA ALA A 235 21.57 -7.29 -62.42
C ALA A 235 21.82 -7.90 -63.82
N ARG A 236 20.87 -7.72 -64.75
CA ARG A 236 21.02 -8.13 -66.14
C ARG A 236 22.17 -7.37 -66.82
N LEU A 237 22.18 -6.05 -66.74
CA LEU A 237 23.20 -5.21 -67.37
C LEU A 237 24.59 -5.44 -66.76
N ALA A 238 24.67 -5.61 -65.44
CA ALA A 238 25.93 -5.94 -64.76
C ALA A 238 26.49 -7.30 -65.24
N ARG A 239 25.63 -8.31 -65.41
CA ARG A 239 26.02 -9.61 -65.98
C ARG A 239 26.51 -9.46 -67.41
N LEU A 240 25.79 -8.73 -68.26
CA LEU A 240 26.20 -8.48 -69.65
C LEU A 240 27.54 -7.75 -69.71
N ARG A 241 27.75 -6.74 -68.85
CA ARG A 241 29.03 -6.01 -68.78
C ARG A 241 30.18 -6.90 -68.32
N ARG A 242 29.93 -7.80 -67.37
CA ARG A 242 30.95 -8.73 -66.85
C ARG A 242 31.32 -9.79 -67.89
N VAL A 243 30.33 -10.33 -68.60
CA VAL A 243 30.49 -11.48 -69.50
C VAL A 243 30.84 -11.04 -70.92
N GLY A 244 30.45 -9.83 -71.35
CA GLY A 244 30.68 -9.31 -72.69
C GLY A 244 32.13 -9.41 -73.16
N PRO A 245 33.14 -8.95 -72.38
CA PRO A 245 34.54 -9.09 -72.76
C PRO A 245 35.00 -10.54 -72.90
N LEU A 246 34.53 -11.44 -72.01
CA LEU A 246 34.86 -12.87 -72.07
C LEU A 246 34.26 -13.54 -73.31
N ILE A 247 33.00 -13.21 -73.66
CA ILE A 247 32.39 -13.71 -74.89
C ILE A 247 33.14 -13.19 -76.11
N ALA A 248 33.51 -11.89 -76.13
CA ALA A 248 34.29 -11.34 -77.23
C ALA A 248 35.67 -12.01 -77.38
N GLU A 249 36.32 -12.37 -76.27
CA GLU A 249 37.57 -13.14 -76.28
C GLU A 249 37.37 -14.57 -76.80
N ILE A 250 36.31 -15.25 -76.34
CA ILE A 250 35.95 -16.60 -76.84
C ILE A 250 35.65 -16.54 -78.34
N ASP A 251 34.86 -15.58 -78.81
CA ASP A 251 34.52 -15.40 -80.22
C ASP A 251 35.78 -15.13 -81.05
N ALA A 252 36.70 -14.30 -80.53
CA ALA A 252 37.98 -14.03 -81.18
C ALA A 252 38.88 -15.27 -81.25
N LEU A 253 38.94 -16.06 -80.17
CA LEU A 253 39.70 -17.32 -80.15
C LEU A 253 39.09 -18.36 -81.09
N ALA A 254 37.77 -18.51 -81.11
CA ALA A 254 37.05 -19.40 -82.02
C ALA A 254 37.24 -19.00 -83.50
N ALA A 255 37.25 -17.69 -83.79
CA ALA A 255 37.53 -17.20 -85.14
C ALA A 255 38.99 -17.47 -85.56
N ARG A 256 39.95 -17.37 -84.63
CA ARG A 256 41.36 -17.71 -84.88
C ARG A 256 41.56 -19.19 -85.11
N ASP A 257 40.92 -20.03 -84.30
CA ASP A 257 40.92 -21.49 -84.46
C ASP A 257 40.38 -21.88 -85.84
N GLY A 258 39.23 -21.33 -86.25
CA GLY A 258 38.67 -21.57 -87.57
C GLY A 258 39.51 -21.03 -88.75
N ALA A 259 40.45 -20.11 -88.51
CA ALA A 259 41.33 -19.55 -89.52
C ALA A 259 42.65 -20.34 -89.68
N GLU A 260 43.00 -21.21 -88.74
CA GLU A 260 44.19 -22.06 -88.76
C GLU A 260 43.78 -23.55 -88.78
N PRO A 261 43.38 -24.10 -89.94
CA PRO A 261 42.86 -25.46 -90.05
C PRO A 261 43.89 -26.57 -89.79
N ASP A 262 45.18 -26.23 -89.70
CA ASP A 262 46.29 -27.16 -89.45
C ASP A 262 46.67 -27.27 -87.96
N LEU A 263 45.85 -26.71 -87.05
CA LEU A 263 46.06 -26.88 -85.61
C LEU A 263 45.91 -28.35 -85.21
N VAL A 264 46.94 -28.89 -84.57
CA VAL A 264 46.93 -30.27 -84.05
C VAL A 264 46.18 -30.30 -82.74
N GLU A 265 45.11 -31.09 -82.68
CA GLU A 265 44.40 -31.37 -81.42
C GLU A 265 45.33 -32.15 -80.48
N VAL A 266 45.66 -31.54 -79.33
CA VAL A 266 46.50 -32.15 -78.31
C VAL A 266 45.61 -32.70 -77.19
N PRO A 267 45.94 -33.87 -76.60
CA PRO A 267 45.18 -34.40 -75.47
C PRO A 267 45.23 -33.45 -74.26
N ASP A 268 44.12 -33.32 -73.53
CA ASP A 268 44.02 -32.46 -72.33
C ASP A 268 45.14 -32.73 -71.32
N ALA A 269 45.51 -34.00 -71.13
CA ALA A 269 46.60 -34.41 -70.24
C ALA A 269 47.97 -33.80 -70.63
N TRP A 270 48.18 -33.50 -71.92
CA TRP A 270 49.40 -32.81 -72.37
C TRP A 270 49.35 -31.32 -72.02
N VAL A 271 48.18 -30.68 -72.19
CA VAL A 271 47.96 -29.26 -71.85
C VAL A 271 48.10 -29.04 -70.35
N GLU A 272 47.53 -29.92 -69.52
CA GLU A 272 47.66 -29.88 -68.06
C GLU A 272 49.13 -29.98 -67.64
N ARG A 273 49.88 -30.95 -68.19
CA ARG A 273 51.32 -31.11 -67.93
C ARG A 273 52.14 -29.90 -68.35
N LEU A 274 51.80 -29.27 -69.48
CA LEU A 274 52.44 -28.03 -69.92
C LEU A 274 52.13 -26.87 -68.97
N GLY A 275 50.89 -26.76 -68.51
CA GLY A 275 50.44 -25.77 -67.53
C GLY A 275 51.18 -25.91 -66.20
N GLU A 276 51.29 -27.13 -65.68
CA GLU A 276 52.05 -27.46 -64.47
C GLU A 276 53.53 -27.13 -64.62
N ALA A 277 54.15 -27.50 -65.76
CA ALA A 277 55.55 -27.20 -66.03
C ALA A 277 55.80 -25.68 -66.12
N CYS A 278 54.92 -24.93 -66.77
CA CYS A 278 54.97 -23.47 -66.83
C CYS A 278 54.81 -22.83 -65.45
N ALA A 279 53.87 -23.32 -64.63
CA ALA A 279 53.65 -22.83 -63.27
C ALA A 279 54.87 -23.12 -62.38
N ALA A 280 55.43 -24.32 -62.46
CA ALA A 280 56.65 -24.71 -61.74
C ALA A 280 57.84 -23.85 -62.16
N LEU A 281 57.99 -23.56 -63.46
CA LEU A 281 59.04 -22.66 -63.96
C LEU A 281 58.88 -21.25 -63.39
N ARG A 282 57.67 -20.67 -63.44
CA ARG A 282 57.40 -19.34 -62.87
C ARG A 282 57.67 -19.30 -61.37
N GLY A 283 57.26 -20.33 -60.62
CA GLY A 283 57.52 -20.45 -59.19
C GLY A 283 59.02 -20.49 -58.87
N ARG A 284 59.79 -21.28 -59.63
CA ARG A 284 61.25 -21.35 -59.49
C ARG A 284 61.93 -20.03 -59.86
N GLN A 285 61.47 -19.34 -60.89
CA GLN A 285 62.00 -18.03 -61.27
C GLN A 285 61.73 -16.95 -60.21
N ALA A 286 60.54 -16.95 -59.61
CA ALA A 286 60.20 -16.04 -58.53
C ALA A 286 61.05 -16.30 -57.27
N GLU A 287 61.26 -17.57 -56.91
CA GLU A 287 62.10 -17.94 -55.77
C GLU A 287 63.57 -17.60 -56.02
N ALA A 288 64.09 -17.86 -57.22
CA ALA A 288 65.45 -17.44 -57.59
C ALA A 288 65.62 -15.91 -57.46
N ALA A 289 64.68 -15.12 -58.01
CA ALA A 289 64.72 -13.66 -57.90
C ALA A 289 64.66 -13.18 -56.43
N ARG A 290 63.88 -13.86 -55.58
CA ARG A 290 63.81 -13.56 -54.14
C ARG A 290 65.13 -13.86 -53.44
N ILE A 291 65.73 -15.02 -53.70
CA ILE A 291 67.02 -15.42 -53.11
C ILE A 291 68.12 -14.46 -53.56
N ASP A 292 68.16 -14.10 -54.84
CA ASP A 292 69.14 -13.15 -55.38
C ASP A 292 68.99 -11.78 -54.71
N ALA A 293 67.77 -11.26 -54.60
CA ALA A 293 67.52 -10.00 -53.90
C ALA A 293 67.91 -10.05 -52.42
N ALA A 294 67.67 -11.17 -51.73
CA ALA A 294 68.08 -11.35 -50.34
C ALA A 294 69.60 -11.43 -50.19
N ALA A 295 70.28 -12.11 -51.12
CA ALA A 295 71.73 -12.19 -51.14
C ALA A 295 72.38 -10.82 -51.38
N ASP A 296 71.83 -10.03 -52.31
CA ASP A 296 72.32 -8.69 -52.59
C ASP A 296 72.08 -7.73 -51.41
N ALA A 297 70.91 -7.82 -50.77
CA ALA A 297 70.63 -7.07 -49.55
C ALA A 297 71.60 -7.45 -48.40
N ALA A 298 71.88 -8.73 -48.21
CA ALA A 298 72.83 -9.19 -47.19
C ALA A 298 74.27 -8.72 -47.47
N ARG A 299 74.70 -8.75 -48.74
CA ARG A 299 76.01 -8.22 -49.16
C ARG A 299 76.11 -6.71 -48.93
N ALA A 300 75.07 -5.95 -49.29
CA ALA A 300 75.01 -4.51 -49.06
C ALA A 300 75.03 -4.19 -47.56
N ALA A 301 74.26 -4.92 -46.75
CA ALA A 301 74.25 -4.77 -45.30
C ALA A 301 75.63 -5.05 -44.70
N PHE A 302 76.30 -6.13 -45.13
CA PHE A 302 77.66 -6.45 -44.70
C PHE A 302 78.66 -5.36 -45.08
N ALA A 303 78.62 -4.86 -46.31
CA ALA A 303 79.50 -3.79 -46.78
C ALA A 303 79.25 -2.45 -46.04
N ALA A 304 78.04 -2.22 -45.56
CA ALA A 304 77.67 -1.04 -44.79
C ALA A 304 78.07 -1.12 -43.30
N VAL A 305 78.54 -2.27 -42.81
CA VAL A 305 79.03 -2.39 -41.43
C VAL A 305 80.34 -1.61 -41.29
N ALA A 306 80.24 -0.38 -40.81
CA ALA A 306 81.38 0.42 -40.42
C ALA A 306 81.90 -0.06 -39.05
N VAL A 307 83.03 -0.78 -39.06
CA VAL A 307 83.71 -1.21 -37.83
C VAL A 307 84.61 -0.06 -37.35
N ASP A 308 84.25 0.56 -36.23
CA ASP A 308 85.11 1.53 -35.56
C ASP A 308 86.23 0.79 -34.80
N ALA A 309 87.44 0.84 -35.34
CA ALA A 309 88.61 0.19 -34.76
C ALA A 309 88.94 0.69 -33.34
N GLY A 310 88.57 1.92 -33.00
CA GLY A 310 88.75 2.49 -31.65
C GLY A 310 87.80 1.87 -30.63
N LEU A 311 86.54 1.62 -31.01
CA LEU A 311 85.59 0.89 -30.17
C LEU A 311 85.96 -0.58 -30.01
N VAL A 312 86.39 -1.24 -31.09
CA VAL A 312 86.85 -2.65 -31.02
C VAL A 312 88.08 -2.79 -30.13
N GLY A 313 89.04 -1.87 -30.23
CA GLY A 313 90.24 -1.87 -29.39
C GLY A 313 89.96 -1.65 -27.90
N ARG A 314 88.79 -1.11 -27.53
CA ARG A 314 88.34 -0.89 -26.15
C ARG A 314 87.16 -1.76 -25.76
N ALA A 315 86.87 -2.81 -26.53
CA ALA A 315 85.69 -3.65 -26.33
C ALA A 315 85.64 -4.27 -24.93
N GLU A 316 86.78 -4.72 -24.39
CA GLU A 316 86.83 -5.27 -23.03
C GLU A 316 86.43 -4.24 -21.98
N GLU A 317 86.95 -3.00 -22.04
CA GLU A 317 86.59 -1.92 -21.09
C GLU A 317 85.10 -1.56 -21.16
N ILE A 318 84.53 -1.49 -22.37
CA ILE A 318 83.11 -1.19 -22.58
C ILE A 318 82.25 -2.33 -22.01
N LEU A 319 82.57 -3.60 -22.33
CA LEU A 319 81.85 -4.76 -21.83
C LEU A 319 81.98 -4.91 -20.31
N GLU A 320 83.13 -4.56 -19.73
CA GLU A 320 83.34 -4.50 -18.28
C GLU A 320 82.37 -3.49 -17.63
N GLY A 321 82.18 -2.30 -18.24
CA GLY A 321 81.22 -1.29 -17.79
C GLY A 321 79.75 -1.73 -17.86
N PHE A 322 79.43 -2.67 -18.76
CA PHE A 322 78.09 -3.27 -18.87
C PHE A 322 77.89 -4.47 -17.93
N ARG A 323 78.94 -4.98 -17.25
CA ARG A 323 78.76 -6.05 -16.26
C ARG A 323 77.91 -5.56 -15.10
N GLY A 324 76.77 -6.20 -14.90
CA GLY A 324 75.87 -5.92 -13.78
C GLY A 324 74.67 -5.04 -14.12
N ILE A 325 74.54 -4.56 -15.37
CA ILE A 325 73.32 -3.88 -15.83
C ILE A 325 72.12 -4.83 -15.77
N ASP A 326 72.29 -6.11 -16.09
CA ASP A 326 71.23 -7.13 -15.91
C ASP A 326 70.71 -7.21 -14.47
N ARG A 327 71.59 -7.00 -13.48
CA ARG A 327 71.19 -6.96 -12.08
C ARG A 327 70.48 -5.65 -11.75
N PHE A 328 70.92 -4.53 -12.33
CA PHE A 328 70.28 -3.24 -12.15
C PHE A 328 68.85 -3.22 -12.75
N ASP A 329 68.69 -3.69 -13.98
CA ASP A 329 67.40 -3.77 -14.67
C ASP A 329 66.46 -4.74 -13.95
N LYS A 330 66.97 -5.92 -13.56
CA LYS A 330 66.16 -6.90 -12.80
C LYS A 330 65.75 -6.37 -11.43
N ASN A 331 66.67 -5.74 -10.69
CA ASN A 331 66.36 -5.12 -9.41
C ASN A 331 65.38 -3.95 -9.56
N GLY A 332 65.46 -3.18 -10.65
CA GLY A 332 64.50 -2.11 -10.96
C GLY A 332 63.09 -2.63 -11.23
N VAL A 333 62.96 -3.78 -11.90
CA VAL A 333 61.67 -4.45 -12.13
C VAL A 333 61.14 -5.13 -10.87
N ASP A 334 62.01 -5.72 -10.03
CA ASP A 334 61.61 -6.45 -8.82
C ASP A 334 61.28 -5.53 -7.63
N LEU A 335 61.84 -4.32 -7.57
CA LEU A 335 61.68 -3.41 -6.43
C LEU A 335 60.21 -3.04 -6.10
N PRO A 336 59.34 -2.68 -7.07
CA PRO A 336 57.94 -2.37 -6.77
C PRO A 336 57.16 -3.57 -6.22
N ARG A 337 57.45 -4.79 -6.73
CA ARG A 337 56.83 -6.02 -6.24
C ARG A 337 57.22 -6.29 -4.78
N ILE A 338 58.51 -6.18 -4.46
CA ILE A 338 59.02 -6.42 -3.11
C ILE A 338 58.48 -5.37 -2.12
N GLN A 339 58.37 -4.10 -2.53
CA GLN A 339 57.75 -3.05 -1.72
C GLN A 339 56.26 -3.33 -1.47
N GLY A 340 55.52 -3.75 -2.50
CA GLY A 340 54.11 -4.13 -2.34
C GLY A 340 53.92 -5.34 -1.42
N GLU A 341 54.79 -6.34 -1.49
CA GLU A 341 54.78 -7.48 -0.56
C GLU A 341 55.06 -7.04 0.88
N ALA A 342 56.03 -6.14 1.10
CA ALA A 342 56.33 -5.60 2.43
C ALA A 342 55.14 -4.81 3.02
N ASP A 343 54.55 -3.90 2.24
CA ASP A 343 53.39 -3.11 2.66
C ASP A 343 52.17 -4.01 2.99
N GLN A 344 52.00 -5.09 2.24
CA GLN A 344 50.95 -6.08 2.49
C GLN A 344 51.16 -6.80 3.84
N PHE A 345 52.39 -7.24 4.12
CA PHE A 345 52.72 -7.87 5.40
C PHE A 345 52.55 -6.91 6.58
N ASP A 346 52.94 -5.64 6.42
CA ASP A 346 52.75 -4.62 7.46
C ASP A 346 51.26 -4.37 7.75
N ALA A 347 50.43 -4.29 6.70
CA ALA A 347 48.99 -4.17 6.84
C ALA A 347 48.36 -5.40 7.51
N GLU A 348 48.83 -6.60 7.18
CA GLU A 348 48.38 -7.84 7.80
C GLU A 348 48.76 -7.90 9.28
N LEU A 349 50.00 -7.55 9.62
CA LEU A 349 50.48 -7.45 11.01
C LEU A 349 49.66 -6.44 11.82
N ALA A 350 49.36 -5.27 11.25
CA ALA A 350 48.52 -4.27 11.92
C ALA A 350 47.10 -4.80 12.19
N ARG A 351 46.49 -5.50 11.22
CA ARG A 351 45.19 -6.16 11.40
C ARG A 351 45.22 -7.25 12.48
N LEU A 352 46.25 -8.08 12.46
CA LEU A 352 46.43 -9.16 13.43
C LEU A 352 46.64 -8.61 14.84
N ALA A 353 47.41 -7.52 15.00
CA ALA A 353 47.59 -6.82 16.27
C ALA A 353 46.26 -6.37 16.87
N VAL A 354 45.41 -5.70 16.09
CA VAL A 354 44.07 -5.29 16.52
C VAL A 354 43.20 -6.50 16.89
N ARG A 355 43.24 -7.57 16.09
CA ARG A 355 42.45 -8.79 16.32
C ARG A 355 42.78 -9.48 17.64
N VAL A 356 44.03 -9.41 18.11
CA VAL A 356 44.44 -9.93 19.42
C VAL A 356 44.34 -8.90 20.55
N GLY A 357 43.71 -7.74 20.30
CA GLY A 357 43.45 -6.70 21.29
C GLY A 357 44.65 -5.79 21.58
N LEU A 358 45.60 -5.68 20.64
CA LEU A 358 46.78 -4.82 20.76
C LEU A 358 46.65 -3.59 19.84
N PRO A 359 47.16 -2.42 20.27
CA PRO A 359 46.95 -1.17 19.55
C PRO A 359 47.78 -1.04 18.26
N ASP A 360 48.94 -1.69 18.20
CA ASP A 360 49.90 -1.57 17.09
C ASP A 360 50.81 -2.81 16.98
N VAL A 361 51.57 -2.86 15.88
CA VAL A 361 52.53 -3.92 15.58
C VAL A 361 53.69 -3.92 16.61
N GLU A 362 54.06 -2.77 17.16
CA GLU A 362 55.14 -2.68 18.15
C GLU A 362 54.76 -3.36 19.48
N ALA A 363 53.51 -3.20 19.92
CA ALA A 363 52.93 -3.89 21.05
C ALA A 363 52.79 -5.40 20.79
N LEU A 364 52.49 -5.81 19.55
CA LEU A 364 52.50 -7.22 19.14
C LEU A 364 53.91 -7.83 19.26
N THR A 365 54.93 -7.14 18.74
CA THR A 365 56.34 -7.60 18.83
C THR A 365 56.81 -7.70 20.27
N ARG A 366 56.51 -6.71 21.13
CA ARG A 366 56.87 -6.76 22.56
C ARG A 366 56.19 -7.89 23.33
N ARG A 367 55.00 -8.32 22.92
CA ARG A 367 54.23 -9.38 23.57
C ARG A 367 54.36 -10.74 22.89
N GLN A 368 55.25 -10.86 21.90
CA GLN A 368 55.50 -12.12 21.23
C GLN A 368 56.01 -13.15 22.25
N PRO A 369 55.34 -14.31 22.39
CA PRO A 369 55.84 -15.38 23.26
C PRO A 369 57.21 -15.83 22.76
N SER A 370 58.16 -16.02 23.69
CA SER A 370 59.48 -16.56 23.36
C SER A 370 59.38 -17.97 22.79
N ASP A 371 60.40 -18.39 22.05
CA ASP A 371 60.46 -19.74 21.47
C ASP A 371 60.29 -20.84 22.52
N ALA A 372 60.82 -20.63 23.73
CA ALA A 372 60.63 -21.54 24.86
C ALA A 372 59.16 -21.64 25.31
N VAL A 373 58.41 -20.53 25.30
CA VAL A 373 56.98 -20.52 25.63
C VAL A 373 56.18 -21.19 24.50
N ARG A 374 56.50 -20.91 23.24
CA ARG A 374 55.84 -21.54 22.08
C ARG A 374 56.04 -23.06 22.09
N ALA A 375 57.28 -23.52 22.24
CA ALA A 375 57.60 -24.96 22.31
C ALA A 375 56.89 -25.66 23.47
N ARG A 376 56.78 -24.98 24.63
CA ARG A 376 56.02 -25.49 25.77
C ARG A 376 54.52 -25.60 25.48
N VAL A 377 53.92 -24.59 24.83
CA VAL A 377 52.51 -24.62 24.43
C VAL A 377 52.26 -25.73 23.40
N GLU A 378 53.11 -25.91 22.40
CA GLU A 378 53.00 -26.99 21.41
C GLU A 378 53.14 -28.38 22.05
N THR A 379 54.02 -28.52 23.03
CA THR A 379 54.15 -29.77 23.82
C THR A 379 52.87 -30.03 24.60
N LEU A 380 52.35 -29.03 25.33
CA LEU A 380 51.10 -29.16 26.08
C LEU A 380 49.88 -29.47 25.19
N ILE A 381 49.81 -28.90 23.98
CA ILE A 381 48.76 -29.21 23.00
C ILE A 381 48.87 -30.67 22.54
N ARG A 382 50.10 -31.13 22.25
CA ARG A 382 50.36 -32.52 21.83
C ARG A 382 50.01 -33.51 22.94
N ASP A 383 50.51 -33.27 24.15
CA ASP A 383 50.22 -34.08 25.33
C ASP A 383 48.71 -34.14 25.58
N GLY A 384 48.02 -33.00 25.50
CA GLY A 384 46.56 -32.95 25.63
C GLY A 384 45.80 -33.72 24.54
N GLN A 385 46.31 -33.74 23.30
CA GLN A 385 45.73 -34.55 22.22
C GLN A 385 45.98 -36.05 22.43
N GLU A 386 47.18 -36.43 22.91
CA GLU A 386 47.52 -37.81 23.25
C GLU A 386 46.67 -38.32 24.42
N ASP A 387 46.52 -37.51 25.48
CA ASP A 387 45.65 -37.80 26.62
C ASP A 387 44.18 -37.96 26.18
N ALA A 388 43.67 -37.04 25.34
CA ALA A 388 42.31 -37.14 24.81
C ALA A 388 42.10 -38.41 23.97
N ALA A 389 43.08 -38.80 23.15
CA ALA A 389 43.03 -40.03 22.37
C ALA A 389 43.13 -41.28 23.26
N ALA A 390 43.93 -41.24 24.32
CA ALA A 390 44.07 -42.31 25.30
C ALA A 390 42.76 -42.51 26.08
N ILE A 391 42.13 -41.43 26.54
CA ILE A 391 40.82 -41.46 27.20
C ILE A 391 39.79 -42.11 26.27
N ALA A 392 39.68 -41.63 25.02
CA ALA A 392 38.72 -42.17 24.05
C ALA A 392 38.99 -43.64 23.68
N ARG A 393 40.24 -44.10 23.76
CA ARG A 393 40.58 -45.53 23.59
C ARG A 393 40.16 -46.35 24.80
N LEU A 394 40.50 -45.90 26.02
CA LEU A 394 40.14 -46.59 27.26
C LEU A 394 38.61 -46.70 27.43
N GLU A 395 37.86 -45.67 27.05
CA GLU A 395 36.38 -45.71 27.04
C GLU A 395 35.83 -46.77 26.08
N ARG A 396 36.44 -46.92 24.89
CA ARG A 396 36.07 -47.96 23.92
C ARG A 396 36.44 -49.35 24.40
N ASP A 397 37.64 -49.53 24.93
CA ASP A 397 38.11 -50.81 25.47
C ASP A 397 37.21 -51.25 26.65
N LEU A 398 36.82 -50.31 27.52
CA LEU A 398 35.86 -50.56 28.61
C LEU A 398 34.47 -50.97 28.09
N ALA A 399 33.96 -50.31 27.05
CA ALA A 399 32.68 -50.66 26.44
C ALA A 399 32.72 -52.04 25.76
N ALA A 400 33.81 -52.36 25.07
CA ALA A 400 34.02 -53.66 24.44
C ALA A 400 34.09 -54.77 25.49
N ALA A 401 34.90 -54.59 26.55
CA ALA A 401 35.02 -55.57 27.64
C ALA A 401 33.69 -55.80 28.38
N ARG A 402 32.86 -54.75 28.55
CA ARG A 402 31.50 -54.89 29.10
C ARG A 402 30.60 -55.71 28.19
N THR A 403 30.65 -55.47 26.89
CA THR A 403 29.86 -56.22 25.90
C THR A 403 30.30 -57.68 25.82
N GLU A 404 31.60 -57.94 25.85
CA GLU A 404 32.17 -59.29 25.89
C GLU A 404 31.79 -60.01 27.19
N HIS A 405 31.86 -59.34 28.34
CA HIS A 405 31.40 -59.90 29.61
C HIS A 405 29.90 -60.25 29.59
N GLU A 406 29.06 -59.37 29.06
CA GLU A 406 27.62 -59.65 28.87
C GLU A 406 27.37 -60.77 27.88
N GLY A 407 28.20 -60.90 26.83
CA GLY A 407 28.17 -61.99 25.86
C GLY A 407 28.53 -63.33 26.51
N LEU A 408 29.65 -63.38 27.23
CA LEU A 408 30.09 -64.58 27.96
C LEU A 408 29.09 -64.98 29.05
N LEU A 409 28.47 -64.03 29.75
CA LEU A 409 27.39 -64.33 30.70
C LEU A 409 26.16 -64.93 30.00
N ARG A 410 25.84 -64.50 28.78
CA ARG A 410 24.79 -65.10 27.94
C ARG A 410 25.18 -66.50 27.46
N ASP A 411 26.40 -66.68 26.96
CA ASP A 411 26.91 -67.97 26.48
C ASP A 411 26.98 -69.01 27.61
N VAL A 412 27.29 -68.59 28.85
CA VAL A 412 27.24 -69.47 30.04
C VAL A 412 25.80 -69.78 30.46
N ALA A 413 24.83 -68.89 30.17
CA ALA A 413 23.41 -69.14 30.45
C ALA A 413 22.76 -70.05 29.38
N GLU A 414 23.20 -70.00 28.13
CA GLU A 414 22.64 -70.76 27.00
C GLU A 414 23.44 -72.05 26.68
N GLY A 415 24.72 -72.10 27.01
CA GLY A 415 25.61 -73.25 26.85
C GLY A 415 25.65 -74.10 28.11
N GLY A 416 24.98 -75.26 28.07
CA GLY A 416 25.01 -76.26 29.12
C GLY A 416 26.42 -76.63 29.59
N THR A 417 26.50 -77.12 30.83
CA THR A 417 27.72 -77.33 31.62
C THR A 417 28.87 -77.96 30.80
N PRO A 418 30.07 -77.33 30.74
CA PRO A 418 31.19 -77.85 29.96
C PRO A 418 31.60 -79.26 30.41
N VAL A 419 31.62 -80.22 29.48
CA VAL A 419 32.07 -81.60 29.71
C VAL A 419 33.57 -81.72 29.45
N ASP A 420 34.29 -82.36 30.38
CA ASP A 420 35.74 -82.54 30.36
C ASP A 420 36.22 -83.29 29.08
N PRO A 421 37.09 -82.69 28.24
CA PRO A 421 37.59 -83.28 27.00
C PRO A 421 38.73 -84.30 27.19
N THR A 422 39.13 -84.59 28.43
CA THR A 422 40.18 -85.57 28.74
C THR A 422 39.96 -86.97 28.10
N PRO A 423 38.72 -87.53 28.04
CA PRO A 423 38.48 -88.82 27.39
C PRO A 423 38.77 -88.81 25.87
N PHE A 424 38.54 -87.68 25.19
CA PHE A 424 38.75 -87.54 23.74
C PHE A 424 40.23 -87.41 23.36
N ARG A 425 41.07 -86.87 24.25
CA ARG A 425 42.53 -86.79 24.02
C ARG A 425 43.21 -88.16 24.08
N GLU A 426 42.72 -89.08 24.90
CA GLU A 426 43.26 -90.45 24.96
C GLU A 426 42.89 -91.27 23.71
N THR A 427 41.71 -91.06 23.14
CA THR A 427 41.24 -91.81 21.97
C THR A 427 42.01 -91.46 20.69
N LEU A 428 42.53 -90.24 20.59
CA LEU A 428 43.22 -89.74 19.39
C LEU A 428 44.74 -89.98 19.40
N ARG A 429 45.29 -90.50 20.49
CA ARG A 429 46.74 -90.77 20.64
C ARG A 429 47.32 -91.75 19.60
N PRO A 430 46.62 -92.82 19.16
CA PRO A 430 47.16 -93.75 18.17
C PRO A 430 47.33 -93.14 16.76
N LEU A 431 46.57 -92.11 16.42
CA LEU A 431 46.61 -91.49 15.08
C LEU A 431 47.83 -90.59 14.85
N ALA A 432 48.58 -90.25 15.90
CA ALA A 432 49.82 -89.48 15.75
C ALA A 432 50.93 -90.28 15.04
N ALA A 433 50.92 -91.61 15.13
CA ALA A 433 51.95 -92.48 14.53
C ALA A 433 51.92 -92.51 13.00
N ILE A 434 50.79 -92.15 12.37
CA ILE A 434 50.66 -92.15 10.90
C ILE A 434 51.48 -91.01 10.27
N ARG A 435 51.83 -89.97 11.04
CA ARG A 435 52.59 -88.83 10.50
C ARG A 435 54.05 -89.16 10.16
N GLY A 436 54.59 -90.27 10.67
CA GLY A 436 55.96 -90.72 10.35
C GLY A 436 56.11 -91.32 8.95
N VAL A 437 55.02 -91.85 8.36
CA VAL A 437 55.10 -92.65 7.11
C VAL A 437 55.06 -91.79 5.84
N ILE A 438 54.66 -90.52 5.93
CA ILE A 438 54.44 -89.65 4.75
C ILE A 438 55.60 -88.66 4.49
N ALA A 439 56.61 -88.56 5.37
CA ALA A 439 57.65 -87.54 5.23
C ALA A 439 59.00 -88.02 4.66
N ALA A 440 59.12 -89.26 4.18
CA ALA A 440 60.35 -89.80 3.56
C ALA A 440 60.22 -90.05 2.04
N SER A 441 59.37 -89.29 1.35
CA SER A 441 59.30 -89.22 -0.12
C SER A 441 59.46 -87.78 -0.58
#